data_AF-H0Z8X3-F1
#
_entry.id   AF-H0Z8X3-F1
#
_cell.length_a   1.000
_cell.length_b   1.000
_cell.length_c   1.000
_cell.angle_alpha   90.00
_cell.angle_beta   90.00
_cell.angle_gamma   90.00
#
_symmetry.space_group_name_H-M   'P 1'
#
loop_
_entity.id
_entity.type
_entity.pdbx_description
1 polymer ?
#
loop_
_entity_poly.entity_id
_entity_poly.type
_entity_poly.pdbx_seq_one_letter_code
_entity_poly.pdbx_strand_id
1 'polypeptide(L)'
;MLVLCDFPKILYEKFVEFFQSISLPCHCYAFSNSLNVLPWDHTSLTTVLKGQNITGQRRQKGRKTYLWEALPVVEARVEKLLEKKKFKEVVRYLRAVKCNENQRLRDLRDLIPFYLCKTGNFLDAAHSLLFPVNSLACCSACRITPCQFKVYLKIFRTGCVPSGNDMQEAGPWVTAGSPLRNTVLIKQALKLLYSSEALYRNAKCWSSFIMILGSSDLLEKRGHLLPLALGEPPLGFQENVLAASGNFLEDLKSGVNVSLPSAVFSGQLHHEASLILAVQAVQQMLCCDLPHLTSFLEIVLAFGKNFWALRLLLDQLSCEEHILCGTANLLLRDLSREEGTMLRVWQNLGPQYVGEFLCLFLTRRHKRMQSVGLFSLNVVIENLHLCPWAKQLCAFFHESGLGQLPFGTTVHQEVSKFVSAFEKL
;
A
#
# COMPACT_ATOMS: atom_id res chain seq x y z
N MET A 1 3.99 -35.05 10.82
CA MET A 1 5.21 -35.88 10.70
C MET A 1 5.42 -36.46 9.30
N LEU A 2 4.49 -37.22 8.70
CA LEU A 2 4.70 -37.89 7.39
C LEU A 2 5.09 -36.95 6.23
N VAL A 3 4.66 -35.68 6.27
CA VAL A 3 5.03 -34.66 5.27
C VAL A 3 6.33 -33.94 5.64
N LEU A 4 6.44 -33.55 6.91
CA LEU A 4 7.52 -32.70 7.45
C LEU A 4 8.85 -33.46 7.60
N CYS A 5 8.80 -34.71 8.06
CA CYS A 5 9.99 -35.54 8.30
C CYS A 5 10.48 -36.20 7.00
N ASP A 6 11.79 -36.38 6.88
CA ASP A 6 12.41 -37.14 5.79
C ASP A 6 12.56 -38.62 6.18
N PHE A 7 11.45 -39.35 6.22
CA PHE A 7 11.49 -40.79 6.47
C PHE A 7 12.06 -41.54 5.25
N PRO A 8 12.90 -42.57 5.45
CA PRO A 8 13.20 -43.53 4.39
C PRO A 8 11.90 -44.12 3.82
N LYS A 9 11.83 -44.33 2.50
CA LYS A 9 10.62 -44.83 1.83
C LYS A 9 10.04 -46.09 2.47
N ILE A 10 10.91 -47.04 2.83
CA ILE A 10 10.53 -48.29 3.50
C ILE A 10 9.85 -48.02 4.85
N LEU A 11 10.34 -47.03 5.61
CA LEU A 11 9.77 -46.69 6.91
C LEU A 11 8.43 -45.96 6.75
N TYR A 12 8.32 -45.08 5.75
CA TYR A 12 7.06 -44.43 5.39
C TYR A 12 5.98 -45.46 5.03
N GLU A 13 6.31 -46.41 4.15
CA GLU A 13 5.42 -47.49 3.71
C GLU A 13 4.98 -48.34 4.91
N LYS A 14 5.92 -48.77 5.76
CA LYS A 14 5.62 -49.53 6.98
C LYS A 14 4.71 -48.77 7.95
N PHE A 15 4.88 -47.46 8.11
CA PHE A 15 3.98 -46.67 8.96
C PHE A 15 2.57 -46.62 8.37
N VAL A 16 2.44 -46.35 7.07
CA VAL A 16 1.14 -46.31 6.40
C VAL A 16 0.45 -47.68 6.48
N GLU A 17 1.17 -48.77 6.16
CA GLU A 17 0.68 -50.15 6.27
C GLU A 17 0.24 -50.49 7.70
N PHE A 18 1.07 -50.16 8.70
CA PHE A 18 0.76 -50.41 10.10
C PHE A 18 -0.58 -49.76 10.47
N PHE A 19 -0.75 -48.47 10.20
CA PHE A 19 -2.00 -47.80 10.56
C PHE A 19 -3.20 -48.26 9.73
N GLN A 20 -3.01 -48.62 8.45
CA GLN A 20 -4.07 -49.19 7.62
C GLN A 20 -4.48 -50.60 8.06
N SER A 21 -3.59 -51.34 8.73
CA SER A 21 -3.88 -52.67 9.29
C SER A 21 -4.74 -52.63 10.57
N ILE A 22 -4.84 -51.47 11.22
CA ILE A 22 -5.64 -51.32 12.43
C ILE A 22 -7.11 -51.33 12.06
N SER A 23 -7.85 -52.31 12.62
CA SER A 23 -9.30 -52.36 12.49
C SER A 23 -9.94 -51.24 13.32
N LEU A 24 -10.30 -50.15 12.65
CA LEU A 24 -10.92 -48.98 13.28
C LEU A 24 -12.45 -49.07 13.20
N PRO A 25 -13.19 -48.69 14.26
CA PRO A 25 -14.63 -48.50 14.19
C PRO A 25 -15.02 -47.54 13.07
N CYS A 26 -16.22 -47.67 12.52
CA CYS A 26 -16.66 -46.89 11.35
C CYS A 26 -16.62 -45.36 11.56
N HIS A 27 -16.83 -44.90 12.79
CA HIS A 27 -16.71 -43.48 13.16
C HIS A 27 -15.26 -42.97 13.19
N CYS A 28 -14.27 -43.86 13.14
CA CYS A 28 -12.84 -43.55 13.09
C CYS A 28 -12.25 -43.65 11.67
N TYR A 29 -13.05 -43.92 10.63
CA TYR A 29 -12.53 -43.97 9.25
C TYR A 29 -11.92 -42.65 8.77
N ALA A 30 -12.32 -41.51 9.35
CA ALA A 30 -11.64 -40.24 9.12
C ALA A 30 -10.14 -40.30 9.48
N PHE A 31 -9.76 -41.04 10.53
CA PHE A 31 -8.37 -41.24 10.92
C PHE A 31 -7.62 -42.10 9.90
N SER A 32 -8.18 -43.22 9.46
CA SER A 32 -7.59 -44.04 8.39
C SER A 32 -7.40 -43.23 7.10
N ASN A 33 -8.37 -42.37 6.75
CA ASN A 33 -8.30 -41.53 5.56
C ASN A 33 -7.29 -40.38 5.69
N SER A 34 -7.03 -39.90 6.91
CA SER A 34 -6.03 -38.85 7.18
C SER A 34 -4.60 -39.29 6.87
N LEU A 35 -4.37 -40.60 6.77
CA LEU A 35 -3.08 -41.22 6.44
C LEU A 35 -2.88 -41.43 4.94
N ASN A 36 -3.88 -41.14 4.11
CA ASN A 36 -3.78 -41.14 2.65
C ASN A 36 -3.03 -39.88 2.16
N VAL A 37 -1.82 -39.69 2.67
CA VAL A 37 -0.92 -38.61 2.31
C VAL A 37 -0.14 -39.06 1.08
N LEU A 38 -0.13 -38.23 0.03
CA LEU A 38 0.69 -38.52 -1.14
C LEU A 38 2.18 -38.43 -0.76
N PRO A 39 3.04 -39.38 -1.12
CA PRO A 39 4.47 -39.21 -0.89
C PRO A 39 5.05 -38.10 -1.79
N TRP A 40 6.19 -37.54 -1.42
CA TRP A 40 6.84 -36.44 -2.17
C TRP A 40 7.22 -36.83 -3.62
N ASP A 41 7.45 -38.12 -3.88
CA ASP A 41 7.78 -38.69 -5.19
C ASP A 41 6.54 -39.02 -6.04
N HIS A 42 5.33 -38.87 -5.49
CA HIS A 42 4.09 -39.17 -6.22
C HIS A 42 3.95 -38.36 -7.51
N THR A 43 3.66 -39.03 -8.63
CA THR A 43 3.69 -38.43 -9.98
C THR A 43 2.77 -37.20 -10.12
N SER A 44 1.58 -37.22 -9.53
CA SER A 44 0.66 -36.06 -9.60
C SER A 44 1.23 -34.83 -8.88
N LEU A 45 1.91 -35.04 -7.74
CA LEU A 45 2.50 -33.96 -6.97
C LEU A 45 3.79 -33.46 -7.65
N THR A 46 4.69 -34.36 -8.02
CA THR A 46 5.97 -33.99 -8.65
C THR A 46 5.78 -33.22 -9.94
N THR A 47 4.80 -33.59 -10.78
CA THR A 47 4.52 -32.83 -12.01
C THR A 47 3.90 -31.46 -11.77
N VAL A 48 3.13 -31.28 -10.69
CA VAL A 48 2.68 -29.95 -10.24
C VAL A 48 3.88 -29.12 -9.77
N LEU A 49 4.72 -29.65 -8.89
CA LEU A 49 5.89 -28.94 -8.35
C LEU A 49 6.89 -28.56 -9.44
N LYS A 50 7.10 -29.43 -10.45
CA LYS A 50 7.92 -29.17 -11.63
C LYS A 50 7.29 -28.18 -12.63
N GLY A 51 6.01 -27.82 -12.45
CA GLY A 51 5.29 -26.91 -13.35
C GLY A 51 4.80 -27.56 -14.65
N GLN A 52 4.87 -28.89 -14.77
CA GLN A 52 4.39 -29.64 -15.93
C GLN A 52 2.85 -29.81 -15.90
N ASN A 53 2.25 -29.76 -14.71
CA ASN A 53 0.80 -29.81 -14.53
C ASN A 53 0.32 -28.60 -13.72
N ILE A 54 -0.02 -27.50 -14.41
CA ILE A 54 -0.43 -26.25 -13.75
C ILE A 54 -1.83 -26.30 -13.13
N THR A 55 -2.69 -27.22 -13.58
CA THR A 55 -4.09 -27.32 -13.13
C THR A 55 -4.27 -28.34 -12.00
N GLY A 56 -3.25 -29.17 -11.73
CA GLY A 56 -3.37 -30.33 -10.86
C GLY A 56 -4.29 -31.42 -11.42
N GLN A 57 -4.78 -31.30 -12.65
CA GLN A 57 -5.71 -32.25 -13.25
C GLN A 57 -4.97 -33.31 -14.08
N ARG A 58 -5.35 -34.57 -13.97
CA ARG A 58 -4.89 -35.66 -14.82
C ARG A 58 -6.08 -36.47 -15.34
N ARG A 59 -5.91 -37.14 -16.47
CA ARG A 59 -6.84 -38.18 -16.94
C ARG A 59 -6.21 -39.53 -16.62
N GLN A 60 -6.90 -40.33 -15.81
CA GLN A 60 -6.50 -41.70 -15.48
C GLN A 60 -7.64 -42.63 -15.88
N LYS A 61 -7.37 -43.56 -16.81
CA LYS A 61 -8.37 -44.52 -17.34
C LYS A 61 -9.69 -43.83 -17.75
N GLY A 62 -9.60 -42.72 -18.48
CA GLY A 62 -10.76 -41.93 -18.93
C GLY A 62 -11.39 -40.99 -17.89
N ARG A 63 -11.10 -41.16 -16.58
CA ARG A 63 -11.64 -40.32 -15.51
C ARG A 63 -10.71 -39.14 -15.20
N LYS A 64 -11.28 -37.95 -14.99
CA LYS A 64 -10.55 -36.78 -14.50
C LYS A 64 -10.26 -36.94 -13.00
N THR A 65 -8.99 -36.87 -12.63
CA THR A 65 -8.50 -36.86 -11.25
C THR A 65 -7.82 -35.51 -10.97
N TYR A 66 -7.93 -35.02 -9.73
CA TYR A 66 -7.32 -33.76 -9.29
C TYR A 66 -6.30 -34.05 -8.20
N LEU A 67 -5.25 -33.22 -8.10
CA LEU A 67 -4.42 -33.18 -6.91
C LEU A 67 -5.27 -32.69 -5.74
N TRP A 68 -5.67 -33.63 -4.89
CA TRP A 68 -6.52 -33.37 -3.74
C TRP A 68 -5.78 -33.81 -2.48
N GLU A 69 -5.70 -32.93 -1.48
CA GLU A 69 -5.08 -33.22 -0.19
C GLU A 69 -5.88 -32.60 0.96
N ALA A 70 -5.83 -33.24 2.13
CA ALA A 70 -6.41 -32.69 3.36
C ALA A 70 -5.64 -31.43 3.78
N LEU A 71 -6.31 -30.46 4.39
CA LEU A 71 -5.70 -29.17 4.69
C LEU A 71 -4.44 -29.26 5.55
N PRO A 72 -4.35 -30.10 6.61
CA PRO A 72 -3.11 -30.23 7.38
C PRO A 72 -1.92 -30.70 6.55
N VAL A 73 -2.18 -31.48 5.50
CA VAL A 73 -1.14 -31.91 4.53
C VAL A 73 -0.71 -30.72 3.67
N VAL A 74 -1.67 -29.91 3.20
CA VAL A 74 -1.39 -28.69 2.45
C VAL A 74 -0.51 -27.73 3.27
N GLU A 75 -0.89 -27.46 4.52
CA GLU A 75 -0.15 -26.59 5.44
C GLU A 75 1.28 -27.12 5.67
N ALA A 76 1.42 -28.39 6.00
CA ALA A 76 2.73 -29.01 6.21
C ALA A 76 3.60 -29.01 4.94
N ARG A 77 3.02 -29.14 3.74
CA ARG A 77 3.78 -29.04 2.48
C ARG A 77 4.26 -27.63 2.23
N VAL A 78 3.39 -26.64 2.45
CA VAL A 78 3.73 -25.22 2.30
C VAL A 78 4.87 -24.89 3.26
N GLU A 79 4.74 -25.24 4.53
CA GLU A 79 5.77 -25.05 5.56
C GLU A 79 7.13 -25.62 5.13
N LYS A 80 7.17 -26.92 4.76
CA LYS A 80 8.42 -27.57 4.32
C LYS A 80 9.03 -26.96 3.06
N LEU A 81 8.19 -26.49 2.13
CA LEU A 81 8.69 -25.80 0.93
C LEU A 81 9.22 -24.39 1.25
N LEU A 82 8.61 -23.69 2.20
CA LEU A 82 9.07 -22.38 2.68
C LEU A 82 10.40 -22.49 3.44
N GLU A 83 10.57 -23.48 4.31
CA GLU A 83 11.85 -23.78 4.98
C GLU A 83 12.98 -23.99 3.96
N LYS A 84 12.68 -24.70 2.87
CA LYS A 84 13.61 -24.95 1.76
C LYS A 84 13.72 -23.77 0.77
N LYS A 85 13.06 -22.64 1.04
CA LYS A 85 13.01 -21.44 0.18
C LYS A 85 12.54 -21.73 -1.25
N LYS A 86 11.71 -22.76 -1.45
CA LYS A 86 11.17 -23.21 -2.73
C LYS A 86 9.87 -22.49 -3.08
N PHE A 87 9.92 -21.16 -3.16
CA PHE A 87 8.73 -20.31 -3.33
C PHE A 87 7.99 -20.56 -4.66
N LYS A 88 8.71 -20.88 -5.75
CA LYS A 88 8.08 -21.20 -7.05
C LYS A 88 7.22 -22.45 -6.96
N GLU A 89 7.70 -23.46 -6.23
CA GLU A 89 7.00 -24.71 -5.99
C GLU A 89 5.78 -24.50 -5.08
N VAL A 90 5.89 -23.65 -4.06
CA VAL A 90 4.73 -23.25 -3.23
C VAL A 90 3.63 -22.65 -4.10
N VAL A 91 3.96 -21.70 -4.97
CA VAL A 91 3.00 -21.05 -5.87
C VAL A 91 2.34 -22.07 -6.80
N ARG A 92 3.13 -22.95 -7.44
CA ARG A 92 2.60 -24.00 -8.33
C ARG A 92 1.66 -24.94 -7.58
N TYR A 93 2.06 -25.35 -6.38
CA TYR A 93 1.27 -26.25 -5.55
C TYR A 93 -0.06 -25.61 -5.12
N LEU A 94 -0.05 -24.40 -4.55
CA LEU A 94 -1.25 -23.71 -4.09
C LEU A 94 -2.23 -23.38 -5.22
N ARG A 95 -1.72 -23.13 -6.44
CA ARG A 95 -2.54 -22.95 -7.65
C ARG A 95 -3.18 -24.26 -8.14
N ALA A 96 -2.64 -25.43 -7.81
CA ALA A 96 -3.11 -26.70 -8.36
C ALA A 96 -3.90 -27.55 -7.36
N VAL A 97 -3.55 -27.50 -6.07
CA VAL A 97 -4.14 -28.37 -5.04
C VAL A 97 -5.59 -28.00 -4.74
N LYS A 98 -6.42 -29.01 -4.53
CA LYS A 98 -7.80 -28.90 -4.03
C LYS A 98 -7.89 -29.47 -2.62
N CYS A 99 -8.78 -28.89 -1.82
CA CYS A 99 -9.06 -29.30 -0.45
C CYS A 99 -10.55 -29.11 -0.16
N ASN A 100 -11.09 -29.79 0.85
CA ASN A 100 -12.48 -29.59 1.30
C ASN A 100 -12.65 -28.26 2.06
N GLU A 101 -11.61 -27.79 2.75
CA GLU A 101 -11.63 -26.55 3.53
C GLU A 101 -11.29 -25.33 2.65
N ASN A 102 -12.24 -24.95 1.79
CA ASN A 102 -12.04 -23.88 0.80
C ASN A 102 -11.62 -22.53 1.42
N GLN A 103 -12.11 -22.22 2.63
CA GLN A 103 -11.80 -20.96 3.29
C GLN A 103 -10.31 -20.86 3.67
N ARG A 104 -9.79 -21.84 4.40
CA ARG A 104 -8.39 -21.83 4.84
C ARG A 104 -7.44 -22.03 3.66
N LEU A 105 -7.83 -22.82 2.65
CA LEU A 105 -7.08 -22.91 1.41
C LEU A 105 -7.02 -21.56 0.66
N ARG A 106 -8.08 -20.76 0.71
CA ARG A 106 -8.09 -19.40 0.16
C ARG A 106 -7.11 -18.50 0.90
N ASP A 107 -7.06 -18.59 2.22
CA ASP A 107 -6.13 -17.79 3.04
C ASP A 107 -4.67 -18.11 2.67
N LEU A 108 -4.34 -19.40 2.44
CA LEU A 108 -3.03 -19.80 1.90
C LEU A 108 -2.78 -19.26 0.48
N ARG A 109 -3.79 -19.29 -0.39
CA ARG A 109 -3.68 -18.78 -1.78
C ARG A 109 -3.53 -17.27 -1.84
N ASP A 110 -4.06 -16.52 -0.88
CA ASP A 110 -3.88 -15.08 -0.79
C ASP A 110 -2.42 -14.68 -0.50
N LEU A 111 -1.57 -15.64 -0.11
CA LEU A 111 -0.11 -15.47 0.00
C LEU A 111 0.65 -15.73 -1.30
N ILE A 112 -0.01 -16.24 -2.36
CA ILE A 112 0.64 -16.47 -3.68
C ILE A 112 1.33 -15.22 -4.21
N PRO A 113 0.73 -14.01 -4.20
CA PRO A 113 1.40 -12.81 -4.69
C PRO A 113 2.68 -12.50 -3.90
N PHE A 114 2.66 -12.71 -2.59
CA PHE A 114 3.86 -12.51 -1.77
C PHE A 114 4.97 -13.50 -2.12
N TYR A 115 4.66 -14.78 -2.32
CA TYR A 115 5.66 -15.76 -2.76
C TYR A 115 6.18 -15.49 -4.18
N LEU A 116 5.36 -14.93 -5.08
CA LEU A 116 5.83 -14.45 -6.37
C LEU A 116 6.83 -13.30 -6.21
N CYS A 117 6.55 -12.34 -5.32
CA CYS A 117 7.49 -11.28 -4.98
C CYS A 117 8.82 -11.83 -4.44
N LYS A 118 8.79 -12.87 -3.59
CA LYS A 118 10.00 -13.54 -3.08
C LYS A 118 10.88 -14.14 -4.17
N THR A 119 10.30 -14.45 -5.33
CA THR A 119 11.04 -14.97 -6.50
C THR A 119 11.49 -13.89 -7.48
N GLY A 120 11.23 -12.61 -7.18
CA GLY A 120 11.51 -11.47 -8.06
C GLY A 120 10.50 -11.30 -9.19
N ASN A 121 9.41 -12.08 -9.22
CA ASN A 121 8.40 -12.02 -10.27
C ASN A 121 7.26 -11.07 -9.90
N PHE A 122 7.55 -9.77 -9.91
CA PHE A 122 6.63 -8.74 -9.42
C PHE A 122 5.44 -8.49 -10.36
N LEU A 123 5.61 -8.67 -11.67
CA LEU A 123 4.52 -8.48 -12.63
C LEU A 123 3.45 -9.56 -12.43
N ASP A 124 3.86 -10.83 -12.31
CA ASP A 124 2.92 -11.92 -12.03
C ASP A 124 2.32 -11.80 -10.63
N ALA A 125 3.08 -11.25 -9.65
CA ALA A 125 2.54 -10.96 -8.33
C ALA A 125 1.40 -9.93 -8.39
N ALA A 126 1.63 -8.80 -9.07
CA ALA A 126 0.61 -7.77 -9.26
C ALA A 126 -0.62 -8.30 -10.01
N HIS A 127 -0.41 -9.12 -11.05
CA HIS A 127 -1.49 -9.81 -11.74
C HIS A 127 -2.24 -10.78 -10.80
N SER A 128 -1.52 -11.57 -10.01
CA SER A 128 -2.12 -12.53 -9.08
C SER A 128 -2.92 -11.86 -7.96
N LEU A 129 -2.66 -10.59 -7.63
CA LEU A 129 -3.51 -9.83 -6.71
C LEU A 129 -4.87 -9.52 -7.32
N LEU A 130 -4.90 -9.14 -8.61
CA LEU A 130 -6.09 -8.61 -9.28
C LEU A 130 -6.95 -9.70 -9.93
N PHE A 131 -6.40 -10.89 -10.19
CA PHE A 131 -7.12 -11.99 -10.83
C PHE A 131 -7.35 -13.15 -9.86
N PRO A 132 -8.60 -13.67 -9.74
CA PRO A 132 -8.91 -14.76 -8.83
C PRO A 132 -8.24 -16.07 -9.27
N VAL A 133 -7.75 -16.84 -8.30
CA VAL A 133 -7.21 -18.19 -8.52
C VAL A 133 -8.36 -19.20 -8.49
N ASN A 134 -8.49 -20.06 -9.51
CA ASN A 134 -9.39 -21.23 -9.52
C ASN A 134 -10.85 -20.96 -9.13
N SER A 135 -11.56 -20.15 -9.92
CA SER A 135 -13.02 -19.93 -9.80
C SER A 135 -13.47 -19.30 -8.47
N LEU A 136 -12.54 -18.71 -7.70
CA LEU A 136 -12.90 -17.87 -6.55
C LEU A 136 -13.73 -16.66 -7.00
N ALA A 137 -14.72 -16.28 -6.20
CA ALA A 137 -15.64 -15.19 -6.51
C ALA A 137 -14.98 -13.79 -6.50
N CYS A 138 -13.87 -13.59 -5.78
CA CYS A 138 -13.15 -12.31 -5.70
C CYS A 138 -11.63 -12.52 -5.72
N CYS A 139 -10.90 -11.57 -6.30
CA CYS A 139 -9.45 -11.58 -6.34
C CYS A 139 -8.83 -11.38 -4.94
N SER A 140 -7.52 -11.59 -4.80
CA SER A 140 -6.83 -11.43 -3.51
C SER A 140 -6.77 -9.96 -3.07
N ALA A 141 -6.78 -9.02 -4.02
CA ALA A 141 -6.79 -7.58 -3.74
C ALA A 141 -8.03 -7.13 -2.95
N CYS A 142 -9.18 -7.83 -3.09
CA CYS A 142 -10.37 -7.56 -2.28
C CYS A 142 -10.14 -7.76 -0.76
N ARG A 143 -9.11 -8.52 -0.38
CA ARG A 143 -8.87 -9.00 1.00
C ARG A 143 -7.56 -8.51 1.60
N ILE A 144 -6.76 -7.72 0.87
CA ILE A 144 -5.55 -7.15 1.46
C ILE A 144 -5.90 -6.01 2.42
N THR A 145 -5.12 -5.88 3.48
CA THR A 145 -5.21 -4.79 4.44
C THR A 145 -4.47 -3.54 3.94
N PRO A 146 -4.74 -2.34 4.48
CA PRO A 146 -3.96 -1.13 4.19
C PRO A 146 -2.45 -1.30 4.42
N CYS A 147 -2.07 -2.05 5.46
CA CYS A 147 -0.67 -2.37 5.75
C CYS A 147 -0.04 -3.23 4.64
N GLN A 148 -0.74 -4.27 4.19
CA GLN A 148 -0.27 -5.12 3.08
C GLN A 148 -0.21 -4.35 1.78
N PHE A 149 -1.16 -3.46 1.50
CA PHE A 149 -1.14 -2.57 0.34
C PHE A 149 0.15 -1.74 0.31
N LYS A 150 0.50 -1.08 1.42
CA LYS A 150 1.76 -0.33 1.55
C LYS A 150 2.99 -1.20 1.29
N VAL A 151 3.03 -2.41 1.86
CA VAL A 151 4.14 -3.36 1.69
C VAL A 151 4.27 -3.79 0.22
N TYR A 152 3.18 -4.13 -0.47
CA TYR A 152 3.21 -4.48 -1.88
C TYR A 152 3.72 -3.34 -2.76
N LEU A 153 3.22 -2.12 -2.57
CA LEU A 153 3.70 -0.95 -3.33
C LEU A 153 5.20 -0.73 -3.13
N LYS A 154 5.66 -0.88 -1.89
CA LYS A 154 7.08 -0.76 -1.56
C LYS A 154 7.92 -1.85 -2.20
N ILE A 155 7.46 -3.10 -2.20
CA ILE A 155 8.12 -4.20 -2.90
C ILE A 155 8.23 -3.88 -4.40
N PHE A 156 7.12 -3.46 -5.02
CA PHE A 156 7.08 -3.15 -6.44
C PHE A 156 7.95 -1.96 -6.83
N ARG A 157 8.05 -0.94 -5.96
CA ARG A 157 8.88 0.25 -6.17
C ARG A 157 10.38 -0.02 -6.02
N THR A 158 10.77 -0.90 -5.11
CA THR A 158 12.19 -1.08 -4.73
C THR A 158 12.80 -2.39 -5.20
N GLY A 159 11.99 -3.37 -5.62
CA GLY A 159 12.46 -4.71 -5.94
C GLY A 159 12.93 -5.51 -4.71
N CYS A 160 12.72 -4.96 -3.51
CA CYS A 160 13.12 -5.57 -2.24
C CYS A 160 11.91 -6.17 -1.52
N VAL A 161 12.11 -7.28 -0.83
CA VAL A 161 11.09 -7.99 -0.05
C VAL A 161 11.56 -8.18 1.40
N PRO A 162 10.64 -8.24 2.39
CA PRO A 162 10.99 -8.69 3.74
C PRO A 162 11.68 -10.06 3.67
N SER A 163 12.66 -10.34 4.52
CA SER A 163 13.35 -11.65 4.55
C SER A 163 12.48 -12.77 5.14
N GLY A 164 11.64 -12.45 6.13
CA GLY A 164 10.70 -13.37 6.80
C GLY A 164 9.56 -13.88 5.92
N ASN A 165 8.84 -14.91 6.39
CA ASN A 165 7.74 -15.51 5.63
C ASN A 165 6.40 -14.79 5.85
N ASP A 166 6.36 -13.82 6.76
CA ASP A 166 5.25 -12.90 6.94
C ASP A 166 5.59 -11.52 6.34
N MET A 167 4.58 -10.88 5.75
CA MET A 167 4.67 -9.50 5.24
C MET A 167 4.79 -8.47 6.37
N GLN A 168 4.33 -8.81 7.58
CA GLN A 168 4.28 -7.91 8.74
C GLN A 168 5.47 -8.09 9.69
N GLU A 169 6.28 -9.13 9.52
CA GLU A 169 7.47 -9.35 10.33
C GLU A 169 8.49 -8.21 10.16
N ALA A 170 8.91 -7.65 11.29
CA ALA A 170 9.98 -6.66 11.34
C ALA A 170 11.33 -7.36 11.08
N GLY A 171 11.65 -7.56 9.79
CA GLY A 171 12.91 -8.18 9.35
C GLY A 171 13.67 -7.30 8.35
N PRO A 172 14.95 -7.64 8.07
CA PRO A 172 15.70 -6.97 7.03
C PRO A 172 15.04 -7.19 5.66
N TRP A 173 15.13 -6.18 4.81
CA TRP A 173 14.67 -6.23 3.43
C TRP A 173 15.80 -6.69 2.52
N VAL A 174 15.49 -7.60 1.61
CA VAL A 174 16.45 -8.22 0.68
C VAL A 174 16.02 -7.99 -0.76
N THR A 175 16.96 -7.75 -1.65
CA THR A 175 16.68 -7.62 -3.09
C THR A 175 16.24 -8.97 -3.65
N ALA A 176 15.05 -9.00 -4.27
CA ALA A 176 14.52 -10.20 -4.91
C ALA A 176 14.53 -10.12 -6.44
N GLY A 177 14.49 -8.91 -7.01
CA GLY A 177 14.52 -8.71 -8.47
C GLY A 177 14.49 -7.23 -8.83
N SER A 178 14.38 -6.94 -10.13
CA SER A 178 14.27 -5.57 -10.63
C SER A 178 12.90 -4.96 -10.32
N PRO A 179 12.81 -3.70 -9.83
CA PRO A 179 11.55 -3.02 -9.58
C PRO A 179 10.60 -3.00 -10.80
N LEU A 180 9.31 -2.82 -10.54
CA LEU A 180 8.35 -2.55 -11.62
C LEU A 180 8.63 -1.17 -12.23
N ARG A 181 8.45 -1.07 -13.55
CA ARG A 181 8.45 0.23 -14.24
C ARG A 181 7.41 1.14 -13.61
N ASN A 182 7.73 2.42 -13.45
CA ASN A 182 6.90 3.39 -12.75
C ASN A 182 5.45 3.46 -13.29
N THR A 183 5.27 3.44 -14.60
CA THR A 183 3.94 3.41 -15.24
C THR A 183 3.14 2.16 -14.90
N VAL A 184 3.81 1.00 -14.79
CA VAL A 184 3.17 -0.26 -14.40
C VAL A 184 2.80 -0.19 -12.91
N LEU A 185 3.72 0.27 -12.06
CA LEU A 185 3.47 0.45 -10.63
C LEU A 185 2.23 1.31 -10.37
N ILE A 186 2.16 2.50 -10.96
CA ILE A 186 1.03 3.44 -10.81
C ILE A 186 -0.28 2.76 -11.22
N LYS A 187 -0.32 2.15 -12.41
CA LYS A 187 -1.50 1.45 -12.92
C LYS A 187 -1.96 0.34 -11.97
N GLN A 188 -1.04 -0.51 -11.50
CA GLN A 188 -1.40 -1.62 -10.62
C GLN A 188 -1.85 -1.11 -9.24
N ALA A 189 -1.18 -0.10 -8.69
CA ALA A 189 -1.57 0.51 -7.41
C ALA A 189 -3.00 1.06 -7.44
N LEU A 190 -3.37 1.79 -8.49
CA LEU A 190 -4.72 2.31 -8.67
C LEU A 190 -5.75 1.19 -8.85
N LYS A 191 -5.43 0.16 -9.65
CA LYS A 191 -6.31 -1.02 -9.78
C LYS A 191 -6.54 -1.72 -8.44
N LEU A 192 -5.52 -1.80 -7.59
CA LEU A 192 -5.65 -2.35 -6.24
C LEU A 192 -6.59 -1.48 -5.38
N LEU A 193 -6.43 -0.16 -5.42
CA LEU A 193 -7.34 0.76 -4.72
C LEU A 193 -8.80 0.58 -5.19
N TYR A 194 -9.03 0.52 -6.51
CA TYR A 194 -10.38 0.37 -7.08
C TYR A 194 -10.99 -1.02 -6.86
N SER A 195 -10.18 -2.03 -6.55
CA SER A 195 -10.67 -3.40 -6.31
C SER A 195 -11.34 -3.60 -4.95
N SER A 196 -11.18 -2.65 -4.02
CA SER A 196 -11.72 -2.74 -2.66
C SER A 196 -12.11 -1.38 -2.14
N GLU A 197 -13.40 -1.20 -1.84
CA GLU A 197 -13.94 0.01 -1.19
C GLU A 197 -13.24 0.30 0.14
N ALA A 198 -12.85 -0.75 0.88
CA ALA A 198 -12.11 -0.63 2.13
C ALA A 198 -10.70 -0.07 1.93
N LEU A 199 -10.05 -0.32 0.79
CA LEU A 199 -8.77 0.31 0.46
C LEU A 199 -8.98 1.72 -0.10
N TYR A 200 -9.95 1.88 -1.00
CA TYR A 200 -10.26 3.15 -1.65
C TYR A 200 -10.65 4.25 -0.66
N ARG A 201 -11.40 3.92 0.40
CA ARG A 201 -11.83 4.89 1.41
C ARG A 201 -10.83 5.10 2.55
N ASN A 202 -9.69 4.41 2.51
CA ASN A 202 -8.72 4.45 3.61
C ASN A 202 -7.62 5.49 3.37
N ALA A 203 -7.51 6.45 4.29
CA ALA A 203 -6.50 7.50 4.25
C ALA A 203 -5.06 6.95 4.20
N LYS A 204 -4.78 5.82 4.89
CA LYS A 204 -3.46 5.18 4.92
C LYS A 204 -3.06 4.62 3.56
N CYS A 205 -4.02 4.17 2.77
CA CYS A 205 -3.76 3.68 1.43
C CYS A 205 -3.35 4.82 0.50
N TRP A 206 -4.07 5.95 0.52
CA TRP A 206 -3.71 7.12 -0.28
C TRP A 206 -2.41 7.77 0.17
N SER A 207 -2.19 7.91 1.48
CA SER A 207 -0.93 8.42 2.01
C SER A 207 0.24 7.50 1.62
N SER A 208 0.06 6.18 1.68
CA SER A 208 1.08 5.23 1.20
C SER A 208 1.33 5.35 -0.30
N PHE A 209 0.30 5.57 -1.11
CA PHE A 209 0.45 5.78 -2.54
C PHE A 209 1.25 7.05 -2.85
N ILE A 210 0.91 8.19 -2.21
CA ILE A 210 1.64 9.46 -2.35
C ILE A 210 3.09 9.29 -1.91
N MET A 211 3.33 8.72 -0.72
CA MET A 211 4.68 8.53 -0.20
C MET A 211 5.53 7.66 -1.13
N ILE A 212 4.97 6.59 -1.70
CA ILE A 212 5.70 5.70 -2.62
C ILE A 212 6.11 6.43 -3.88
N LEU A 213 5.23 7.26 -4.45
CA LEU A 213 5.52 8.03 -5.66
C LEU A 213 6.43 9.23 -5.41
N GLY A 214 6.37 9.80 -4.21
CA GLY A 214 7.23 10.89 -3.73
C GLY A 214 8.54 10.43 -3.09
N SER A 215 8.92 9.17 -3.22
CA SER A 215 10.16 8.61 -2.64
C SER A 215 11.09 8.03 -3.70
N SER A 216 12.37 7.92 -3.35
CA SER A 216 13.37 7.19 -4.13
C SER A 216 13.00 5.70 -4.26
N ASP A 217 13.53 5.06 -5.29
CA ASP A 217 13.53 3.61 -5.48
C ASP A 217 14.51 2.87 -4.54
N LEU A 218 15.35 3.61 -3.81
CA LEU A 218 16.30 3.07 -2.83
C LEU A 218 15.63 2.85 -1.47
N LEU A 219 16.11 1.81 -0.79
CA LEU A 219 15.62 1.41 0.51
C LEU A 219 16.74 1.40 1.55
N GLU A 220 16.50 2.04 2.69
CA GLU A 220 17.41 1.97 3.82
C GLU A 220 17.46 0.56 4.42
N LYS A 221 18.53 0.23 5.18
CA LYS A 221 18.73 -1.08 5.82
C LYS A 221 17.55 -1.53 6.69
N ARG A 222 16.82 -0.59 7.29
CA ARG A 222 15.64 -0.84 8.14
C ARG A 222 14.33 -0.93 7.36
N GLY A 223 14.37 -0.73 6.05
CA GLY A 223 13.18 -0.70 5.22
C GLY A 223 12.46 0.65 5.20
N HIS A 224 13.14 1.77 5.44
CA HIS A 224 12.54 3.07 5.21
C HIS A 224 12.82 3.55 3.78
N LEU A 225 11.84 4.21 3.18
CA LEU A 225 12.00 4.88 1.89
C LEU A 225 12.54 6.27 2.14
N LEU A 226 13.40 6.73 1.25
CA LEU A 226 13.93 8.09 1.28
C LEU A 226 12.95 9.03 0.55
N PRO A 227 12.29 9.96 1.24
CA PRO A 227 11.41 10.93 0.60
C PRO A 227 12.22 11.88 -0.29
N LEU A 228 11.68 12.20 -1.46
CA LEU A 228 12.25 13.17 -2.40
C LEU A 228 11.67 14.56 -2.11
N ALA A 229 12.54 15.57 -2.14
CA ALA A 229 12.13 16.97 -2.17
C ALA A 229 12.22 17.46 -3.62
N LEU A 230 11.10 17.39 -4.34
CA LEU A 230 11.03 17.74 -5.76
C LEU A 230 10.73 19.23 -5.91
N GLY A 231 11.39 19.87 -6.88
CA GLY A 231 11.07 21.24 -7.27
C GLY A 231 9.70 21.30 -7.97
N GLU A 232 9.03 22.45 -7.86
CA GLU A 232 7.78 22.66 -8.58
C GLU A 232 8.03 22.64 -10.10
N PRO A 233 7.34 21.79 -10.88
CA PRO A 233 7.52 21.75 -12.32
C PRO A 233 6.85 22.95 -13.02
N PRO A 234 7.27 23.33 -14.24
CA PRO A 234 6.66 24.43 -15.00
C PRO A 234 5.15 24.26 -15.22
N LEU A 235 4.39 25.36 -15.23
CA LEU A 235 2.91 25.33 -15.35
C LEU A 235 2.42 24.56 -16.58
N GLY A 236 2.99 24.80 -17.76
CA GLY A 236 2.60 24.07 -18.97
C GLY A 236 2.86 22.56 -18.89
N PHE A 237 3.86 22.13 -18.10
CA PHE A 237 4.05 20.71 -17.82
C PHE A 237 2.95 20.18 -16.89
N GLN A 238 2.58 20.94 -15.85
CA GLN A 238 1.49 20.57 -14.94
C GLN A 238 0.18 20.37 -15.71
N GLU A 239 -0.21 21.33 -16.54
CA GLU A 239 -1.44 21.27 -17.36
C GLU A 239 -1.46 20.03 -18.28
N ASN A 240 -0.35 19.75 -18.96
CA ASN A 240 -0.22 18.59 -19.83
C ASN A 240 -0.37 17.26 -19.06
N VAL A 241 0.26 17.16 -17.89
CA VAL A 241 0.14 15.96 -17.04
C VAL A 241 -1.28 15.80 -16.51
N LEU A 242 -1.93 16.90 -16.09
CA LEU A 242 -3.30 16.88 -15.60
C LEU A 242 -4.29 16.39 -16.66
N ALA A 243 -4.14 16.87 -17.90
CA ALA A 243 -4.97 16.43 -19.02
C ALA A 243 -4.76 14.93 -19.32
N ALA A 244 -3.51 14.48 -19.38
CA ALA A 244 -3.18 13.08 -19.66
C ALA A 244 -3.67 12.13 -18.55
N SER A 245 -3.55 12.54 -17.30
CA SER A 245 -3.89 11.74 -16.12
C SER A 245 -5.40 11.68 -15.89
N GLY A 246 -6.15 12.75 -16.17
CA GLY A 246 -7.62 12.75 -16.06
C GLY A 246 -8.27 11.66 -16.92
N ASN A 247 -7.94 11.62 -18.22
CA ASN A 247 -8.45 10.58 -19.13
C ASN A 247 -8.05 9.17 -18.67
N PHE A 248 -6.79 9.00 -18.25
CA PHE A 248 -6.29 7.73 -17.77
C PHE A 248 -7.03 7.23 -16.52
N LEU A 249 -7.34 8.11 -15.57
CA LEU A 249 -8.04 7.74 -14.33
C LEU A 249 -9.49 7.31 -14.61
N GLU A 250 -10.20 8.04 -15.46
CA GLU A 250 -11.58 7.68 -15.87
C GLU A 250 -11.63 6.34 -16.60
N ASP A 251 -10.73 6.13 -17.57
CA ASP A 251 -10.63 4.87 -18.29
C ASP A 251 -10.27 3.70 -17.35
N LEU A 252 -9.38 3.95 -16.39
CA LEU A 252 -8.96 2.91 -15.44
C LEU A 252 -10.09 2.55 -14.47
N LYS A 253 -10.86 3.55 -14.01
CA LYS A 253 -12.00 3.36 -13.09
C LYS A 253 -13.16 2.63 -13.78
N SER A 254 -13.37 2.88 -15.07
CA SER A 254 -14.36 2.16 -15.90
C SER A 254 -13.92 0.74 -16.32
N GLY A 255 -12.72 0.31 -15.93
CA GLY A 255 -12.21 -1.04 -16.18
C GLY A 255 -11.54 -1.22 -17.55
N VAL A 256 -11.36 -0.13 -18.31
CA VAL A 256 -10.66 -0.17 -19.60
C VAL A 256 -9.17 -0.44 -19.37
N ASN A 257 -8.58 -1.28 -20.22
CA ASN A 257 -7.16 -1.60 -20.13
C ASN A 257 -6.30 -0.51 -20.78
N VAL A 258 -6.06 0.58 -20.05
CA VAL A 258 -5.24 1.72 -20.51
C VAL A 258 -3.80 1.67 -20.03
N SER A 259 -2.90 2.34 -20.75
CA SER A 259 -1.50 2.52 -20.38
C SER A 259 -1.20 4.00 -20.19
N LEU A 260 -0.43 4.35 -19.15
CA LEU A 260 0.05 5.72 -19.01
C LEU A 260 0.95 6.12 -20.18
N PRO A 261 0.85 7.36 -20.70
CA PRO A 261 1.74 7.87 -21.73
C PRO A 261 3.21 7.84 -21.26
N SER A 262 4.01 6.98 -21.89
CA SER A 262 5.42 6.77 -21.51
C SER A 262 6.26 8.04 -21.61
N ALA A 263 5.97 8.90 -22.59
CA ALA A 263 6.65 10.18 -22.79
C ALA A 263 6.60 11.11 -21.58
N VAL A 264 5.46 11.15 -20.87
CA VAL A 264 5.26 12.01 -19.68
C VAL A 264 5.82 11.35 -18.42
N PHE A 265 5.55 10.05 -18.25
CA PHE A 265 5.84 9.33 -16.99
C PHE A 265 7.18 8.59 -16.97
N SER A 266 7.98 8.73 -18.01
CA SER A 266 9.35 8.18 -18.10
C SER A 266 10.39 9.24 -18.48
N GLY A 267 9.99 10.52 -18.54
CA GLY A 267 10.87 11.64 -18.83
C GLY A 267 11.68 12.11 -17.62
N GLN A 268 12.34 13.28 -17.74
CA GLN A 268 13.15 13.85 -16.66
C GLN A 268 12.31 14.16 -15.41
N LEU A 269 11.11 14.71 -15.59
CA LEU A 269 10.18 15.09 -14.51
C LEU A 269 9.16 13.99 -14.16
N HIS A 270 9.57 12.72 -14.22
CA HIS A 270 8.65 11.60 -14.03
C HIS A 270 8.14 11.46 -12.59
N HIS A 271 8.90 11.89 -11.59
CA HIS A 271 8.46 11.88 -10.19
C HIS A 271 7.38 12.94 -9.96
N GLU A 272 7.59 14.14 -10.50
CA GLU A 272 6.64 15.24 -10.49
C GLU A 272 5.36 14.85 -11.21
N ALA A 273 5.47 14.23 -12.40
CA ALA A 273 4.31 13.71 -13.12
C ALA A 273 3.52 12.67 -12.29
N SER A 274 4.23 11.79 -11.58
CA SER A 274 3.62 10.77 -10.71
C SER A 274 2.87 11.40 -9.54
N LEU A 275 3.42 12.44 -8.92
CA LEU A 275 2.74 13.18 -7.85
C LEU A 275 1.53 13.97 -8.36
N ILE A 276 1.61 14.60 -9.54
CA ILE A 276 0.46 15.30 -10.15
C ILE A 276 -0.69 14.31 -10.42
N LEU A 277 -0.37 13.11 -10.92
CA LEU A 277 -1.37 12.06 -11.10
C LEU A 277 -1.96 11.61 -9.76
N ALA A 278 -1.13 11.46 -8.72
CA ALA A 278 -1.60 11.13 -7.38
C ALA A 278 -2.54 12.22 -6.82
N VAL A 279 -2.22 13.50 -7.06
CA VAL A 279 -3.08 14.64 -6.72
C VAL A 279 -4.46 14.49 -7.34
N GLN A 280 -4.55 14.24 -8.65
CA GLN A 280 -5.85 14.04 -9.31
C GLN A 280 -6.59 12.78 -8.85
N ALA A 281 -5.88 11.68 -8.62
CA ALA A 281 -6.51 10.47 -8.11
C ALA A 281 -7.10 10.67 -6.71
N VAL A 282 -6.42 11.42 -5.84
CA VAL A 282 -6.92 11.81 -4.51
C VAL A 282 -8.08 12.79 -4.62
N GLN A 283 -8.00 13.78 -5.53
CA GLN A 283 -9.09 14.70 -5.79
C GLN A 283 -10.37 13.94 -6.18
N GLN A 284 -10.29 13.00 -7.12
CA GLN A 284 -11.44 12.16 -7.51
C GLN A 284 -12.00 11.37 -6.33
N MET A 285 -11.13 10.82 -5.46
CA MET A 285 -11.58 10.14 -4.24
C MET A 285 -12.29 11.07 -3.27
N LEU A 286 -11.79 12.30 -3.07
CA LEU A 286 -12.45 13.28 -2.21
C LEU A 286 -13.82 13.67 -2.78
N CYS A 287 -13.92 13.91 -4.09
CA CYS A 287 -15.19 14.23 -4.73
C CYS A 287 -16.23 13.10 -4.59
N CYS A 288 -15.82 11.83 -4.63
CA CYS A 288 -16.75 10.70 -4.54
C CYS A 288 -17.02 10.23 -3.09
N ASP A 289 -16.04 10.27 -2.20
CA ASP A 289 -16.04 9.48 -0.97
C ASP A 289 -15.54 10.23 0.28
N LEU A 290 -15.42 11.56 0.22
CA LEU A 290 -15.05 12.40 1.38
C LEU A 290 -15.82 12.07 2.68
N PRO A 291 -17.15 11.82 2.68
CA PRO A 291 -17.88 11.48 3.92
C PRO A 291 -17.37 10.21 4.61
N HIS A 292 -16.73 9.31 3.87
CA HIS A 292 -16.21 8.05 4.39
C HIS A 292 -14.73 8.12 4.79
N LEU A 293 -14.05 9.22 4.47
CA LEU A 293 -12.65 9.40 4.79
C LEU A 293 -12.46 9.65 6.29
N THR A 294 -11.63 8.83 6.94
CA THR A 294 -11.40 8.90 8.38
C THR A 294 -10.42 10.00 8.78
N SER A 295 -9.46 10.32 7.91
CA SER A 295 -8.49 11.39 8.15
C SER A 295 -8.01 11.99 6.83
N PHE A 296 -7.90 13.31 6.78
CA PHE A 296 -7.21 14.03 5.72
C PHE A 296 -5.78 14.43 6.12
N LEU A 297 -5.51 14.53 7.42
CA LEU A 297 -4.18 14.87 7.94
C LEU A 297 -3.11 13.88 7.48
N GLU A 298 -3.41 12.58 7.47
CA GLU A 298 -2.49 11.55 6.97
C GLU A 298 -2.11 11.78 5.49
N ILE A 299 -3.05 12.25 4.66
CA ILE A 299 -2.82 12.56 3.24
C ILE A 299 -1.94 13.81 3.13
N VAL A 300 -2.21 14.84 3.94
CA VAL A 300 -1.41 16.07 3.97
C VAL A 300 0.06 15.78 4.33
N LEU A 301 0.29 14.98 5.38
CA LEU A 301 1.64 14.61 5.81
C LEU A 301 2.38 13.76 4.78
N ALA A 302 1.65 12.97 3.97
CA ALA A 302 2.23 12.10 2.95
C ALA A 302 2.98 12.85 1.84
N PHE A 303 2.59 14.09 1.55
CA PHE A 303 3.29 14.93 0.57
C PHE A 303 4.69 15.34 1.04
N GLY A 304 4.97 15.26 2.35
CA GLY A 304 6.25 15.67 2.92
C GLY A 304 6.60 17.10 2.50
N LYS A 305 7.81 17.30 2.00
CA LYS A 305 8.30 18.62 1.55
C LYS A 305 7.76 19.05 0.17
N ASN A 306 6.95 18.23 -0.49
CA ASN A 306 6.39 18.56 -1.81
C ASN A 306 5.12 19.41 -1.67
N PHE A 307 5.22 20.56 -0.99
CA PHE A 307 4.09 21.44 -0.73
C PHE A 307 3.45 22.00 -2.00
N TRP A 308 4.19 22.09 -3.11
CA TRP A 308 3.62 22.47 -4.41
C TRP A 308 2.53 21.48 -4.88
N ALA A 309 2.72 20.18 -4.63
CA ALA A 309 1.75 19.14 -5.02
C ALA A 309 0.51 19.17 -4.12
N LEU A 310 0.71 19.37 -2.80
CA LEU A 310 -0.41 19.63 -1.89
C LEU A 310 -1.12 20.93 -2.25
N ARG A 311 -0.39 21.96 -2.70
CA ARG A 311 -0.98 23.21 -3.15
C ARG A 311 -1.90 22.99 -4.33
N LEU A 312 -1.41 22.25 -5.34
CA LEU A 312 -2.15 21.85 -6.53
C LEU A 312 -3.42 21.06 -6.19
N LEU A 313 -3.37 20.12 -5.23
CA LEU A 313 -4.56 19.40 -4.75
C LEU A 313 -5.63 20.37 -4.23
N LEU A 314 -5.25 21.23 -3.30
CA LEU A 314 -6.18 22.18 -2.69
C LEU A 314 -6.73 23.21 -3.72
N ASP A 315 -5.94 23.58 -4.73
CA ASP A 315 -6.41 24.42 -5.84
C ASP A 315 -7.49 23.71 -6.66
N GLN A 316 -7.30 22.43 -6.97
CA GLN A 316 -8.31 21.64 -7.70
C GLN A 316 -9.59 21.39 -6.90
N LEU A 317 -9.50 21.34 -5.57
CA LEU A 317 -10.70 21.27 -4.71
C LEU A 317 -11.47 22.59 -4.67
N SER A 318 -10.84 23.72 -5.02
CA SER A 318 -11.48 25.03 -4.98
C SER A 318 -12.60 25.19 -6.02
N CYS A 319 -12.69 24.29 -7.00
CA CYS A 319 -13.79 24.23 -7.96
C CYS A 319 -15.11 23.76 -7.33
N GLU A 320 -15.07 23.03 -6.21
CA GLU A 320 -16.25 22.48 -5.52
C GLU A 320 -16.27 22.89 -4.05
N GLU A 321 -17.01 23.97 -3.74
CA GLU A 321 -17.00 24.60 -2.40
C GLU A 321 -17.35 23.62 -1.26
N HIS A 322 -18.29 22.71 -1.49
CA HIS A 322 -18.71 21.72 -0.50
C HIS A 322 -17.60 20.70 -0.17
N ILE A 323 -16.85 20.23 -1.17
CA ILE A 323 -15.70 19.33 -0.98
C ILE A 323 -14.58 20.06 -0.27
N LEU A 324 -14.28 21.30 -0.67
CA LEU A 324 -13.26 22.13 -0.01
C LEU A 324 -13.60 22.35 1.46
N CYS A 325 -14.83 22.76 1.76
CA CYS A 325 -15.28 22.98 3.14
C CYS A 325 -15.26 21.68 3.96
N GLY A 326 -15.73 20.57 3.39
CA GLY A 326 -15.70 19.27 4.04
C GLY A 326 -14.27 18.79 4.32
N THR A 327 -13.35 19.00 3.38
CA THR A 327 -11.92 18.67 3.53
C THR A 327 -11.27 19.52 4.63
N ALA A 328 -11.55 20.83 4.67
CA ALA A 328 -11.07 21.71 5.73
C ALA A 328 -11.63 21.31 7.11
N ASN A 329 -12.92 20.94 7.19
CA ASN A 329 -13.54 20.46 8.42
C ASN A 329 -12.91 19.16 8.93
N LEU A 330 -12.64 18.24 8.00
CA LEU A 330 -11.98 16.97 8.30
C LEU A 330 -10.57 17.22 8.85
N LEU A 331 -9.81 18.12 8.22
CA LEU A 331 -8.47 18.47 8.68
C LEU A 331 -8.47 19.16 10.05
N LEU A 332 -9.38 20.10 10.30
CA LEU A 332 -9.55 20.73 11.62
C LEU A 332 -9.91 19.71 12.72
N ARG A 333 -10.76 18.74 12.38
CA ARG A 333 -11.12 17.65 13.29
C ARG A 333 -9.91 16.78 13.60
N ASP A 334 -9.10 16.45 12.61
CA ASP A 334 -7.91 15.63 12.79
C ASP A 334 -6.87 16.36 13.66
N LEU A 335 -6.59 17.63 13.34
CA LEU A 335 -5.66 18.46 14.10
C LEU A 335 -6.07 18.62 15.57
N SER A 336 -7.37 18.81 15.84
CA SER A 336 -7.86 18.92 17.22
C SER A 336 -7.83 17.59 17.99
N ARG A 337 -7.98 16.44 17.32
CA ARG A 337 -7.90 15.12 17.95
C ARG A 337 -6.46 14.64 18.16
N GLU A 338 -5.55 15.01 17.26
CA GLU A 338 -4.19 14.50 17.21
C GLU A 338 -3.12 15.54 17.55
N GLU A 339 -3.50 16.62 18.26
CA GLU A 339 -2.63 17.75 18.59
C GLU A 339 -1.25 17.33 19.13
N GLY A 340 -1.21 16.47 20.15
CA GLY A 340 0.05 16.00 20.74
C GLY A 340 0.89 15.11 19.81
N THR A 341 0.27 14.41 18.86
CA THR A 341 1.01 13.68 17.82
C THR A 341 1.56 14.64 16.78
N MET A 342 0.80 15.67 16.41
CA MET A 342 1.22 16.69 15.46
C MET A 342 2.40 17.52 15.98
N LEU A 343 2.38 17.92 17.25
CA LEU A 343 3.51 18.63 17.87
C LEU A 343 4.80 17.79 17.81
N ARG A 344 4.72 16.48 18.07
CA ARG A 344 5.88 15.57 17.93
C ARG A 344 6.35 15.46 16.48
N VAL A 345 5.42 15.37 15.53
CA VAL A 345 5.75 15.32 14.09
C VAL A 345 6.43 16.61 13.65
N TRP A 346 5.89 17.77 14.02
CA TRP A 346 6.46 19.08 13.72
C TRP A 346 7.83 19.30 14.36
N GLN A 347 8.03 18.80 15.59
CA GLN A 347 9.35 18.82 16.22
C GLN A 347 10.39 18.01 15.43
N ASN A 348 9.99 16.87 14.86
CA ASN A 348 10.88 16.05 14.02
C ASN A 348 11.12 16.64 12.62
N LEU A 349 10.11 17.31 12.03
CA LEU A 349 10.20 17.89 10.68
C LEU A 349 10.87 19.27 10.67
N GLY A 350 10.83 19.99 11.79
CA GLY A 350 11.50 21.26 12.00
C GLY A 350 10.73 22.48 11.49
N PRO A 351 11.23 23.69 11.82
CA PRO A 351 10.52 24.96 11.63
C PRO A 351 10.25 25.28 10.16
N GLN A 352 11.13 24.92 9.23
CA GLN A 352 10.92 25.14 7.80
C GLN A 352 9.65 24.46 7.30
N TYR A 353 9.45 23.19 7.65
CA TYR A 353 8.26 22.44 7.26
C TYR A 353 6.99 23.06 7.84
N VAL A 354 7.03 23.41 9.13
CA VAL A 354 5.88 24.02 9.81
C VAL A 354 5.56 25.39 9.21
N GLY A 355 6.58 26.18 8.91
CA GLY A 355 6.44 27.46 8.24
C GLY A 355 5.75 27.32 6.88
N GLU A 356 6.23 26.43 6.02
CA GLU A 356 5.64 26.17 4.71
C GLU A 356 4.19 25.67 4.82
N PHE A 357 3.90 24.79 5.79
CA PHE A 357 2.54 24.34 6.10
C PHE A 357 1.63 25.50 6.49
N LEU A 358 2.06 26.36 7.42
CA LEU A 358 1.27 27.52 7.87
C LEU A 358 1.07 28.51 6.72
N CYS A 359 2.12 28.84 5.97
CA CYS A 359 2.05 29.63 4.74
C CYS A 359 0.98 29.10 3.78
N LEU A 360 1.01 27.79 3.50
CA LEU A 360 0.11 27.17 2.54
C LEU A 360 -1.36 27.40 2.87
N PHE A 361 -1.75 27.28 4.15
CA PHE A 361 -3.15 27.42 4.57
C PHE A 361 -3.54 28.88 4.82
N LEU A 362 -2.68 29.68 5.44
CA LEU A 362 -2.97 31.08 5.76
C LEU A 362 -3.13 31.95 4.50
N THR A 363 -2.41 31.62 3.42
CA THR A 363 -2.45 32.37 2.16
C THR A 363 -3.60 31.95 1.23
N ARG A 364 -4.43 30.98 1.63
CA ARG A 364 -5.60 30.57 0.83
C ARG A 364 -6.63 31.66 0.75
N ARG A 365 -7.30 31.78 -0.39
CA ARG A 365 -8.42 32.73 -0.56
C ARG A 365 -9.67 32.31 0.22
N HIS A 366 -9.90 31.00 0.35
CA HIS A 366 -11.09 30.48 0.99
C HIS A 366 -10.98 30.49 2.52
N LYS A 367 -11.90 31.19 3.19
CA LYS A 367 -11.89 31.39 4.66
C LYS A 367 -11.82 30.07 5.44
N ARG A 368 -12.50 29.03 4.97
CA ARG A 368 -12.46 27.71 5.63
C ARG A 368 -11.08 27.06 5.59
N MET A 369 -10.34 27.20 4.49
CA MET A 369 -8.96 26.69 4.43
C MET A 369 -8.01 27.55 5.28
N GLN A 370 -8.21 28.87 5.31
CA GLN A 370 -7.46 29.76 6.21
C GLN A 370 -7.64 29.36 7.68
N SER A 371 -8.84 28.92 8.08
CA SER A 371 -9.09 28.49 9.45
C SER A 371 -8.24 27.29 9.90
N VAL A 372 -7.81 26.43 8.98
CA VAL A 372 -6.83 25.36 9.27
C VAL A 372 -5.49 25.96 9.68
N GLY A 373 -5.01 26.96 8.92
CA GLY A 373 -3.77 27.67 9.22
C GLY A 373 -3.83 28.40 10.56
N LEU A 374 -4.93 29.09 10.83
CA LEU A 374 -5.16 29.77 12.12
C LEU A 374 -5.21 28.80 13.29
N PHE A 375 -5.94 27.69 13.17
CA PHE A 375 -5.99 26.66 14.21
C PHE A 375 -4.60 26.10 14.50
N SER A 376 -3.85 25.77 13.44
CA SER A 376 -2.49 25.24 13.56
C SER A 376 -1.53 26.26 14.20
N LEU A 377 -1.68 27.54 13.90
CA LEU A 377 -0.93 28.63 14.51
C LEU A 377 -1.21 28.72 16.01
N ASN A 378 -2.49 28.65 16.40
CA ASN A 378 -2.90 28.67 17.81
C ASN A 378 -2.35 27.47 18.59
N VAL A 379 -2.37 26.27 18.00
CA VAL A 379 -1.75 25.08 18.61
C VAL A 379 -0.27 25.33 18.92
N VAL A 380 0.47 26.00 18.03
CA VAL A 380 1.88 26.35 18.29
C VAL A 380 2.01 27.38 19.41
N ILE A 381 1.15 28.41 19.44
CA ILE A 381 1.15 29.46 20.49
C ILE A 381 0.84 28.88 21.87
N GLU A 382 -0.13 27.98 21.97
CA GLU A 382 -0.53 27.38 23.25
C GLU A 382 0.56 26.43 23.78
N ASN A 383 1.39 25.90 22.88
CA ASN A 383 2.41 24.90 23.19
C ASN A 383 3.85 25.39 22.97
N LEU A 384 4.13 26.70 23.12
CA LEU A 384 5.46 27.28 22.90
C LEU A 384 6.57 26.61 23.70
N HIS A 385 6.26 26.17 24.92
CA HIS A 385 7.18 25.44 25.79
C HIS A 385 7.65 24.09 25.21
N LEU A 386 6.90 23.51 24.28
CA LEU A 386 7.23 22.28 23.56
C LEU A 386 7.84 22.55 22.17
N CYS A 387 7.84 23.81 21.73
CA CYS A 387 8.25 24.22 20.40
C CYS A 387 9.46 25.17 20.45
N PRO A 388 10.65 24.69 20.86
CA PRO A 388 11.85 25.55 20.96
C PRO A 388 12.28 26.13 19.59
N TRP A 389 11.85 25.48 18.51
CA TRP A 389 12.07 25.93 17.13
C TRP A 389 11.13 27.06 16.70
N ALA A 390 10.08 27.39 17.46
CA ALA A 390 9.06 28.31 16.99
C ALA A 390 9.56 29.76 16.86
N LYS A 391 10.63 30.16 17.57
CA LYS A 391 11.32 31.45 17.32
C LYS A 391 11.82 31.58 15.87
N GLN A 392 12.19 30.47 15.24
CA GLN A 392 12.65 30.45 13.84
C GLN A 392 11.49 30.61 12.85
N LEU A 393 10.24 30.35 13.26
CA LEU A 393 9.07 30.64 12.42
C LEU A 393 8.89 32.13 12.18
N CYS A 394 9.22 32.98 13.15
CA CYS A 394 9.13 34.43 12.99
C CYS A 394 10.05 34.93 11.87
N ALA A 395 11.31 34.47 11.87
CA ALA A 395 12.25 34.76 10.80
C ALA A 395 11.71 34.28 9.44
N PHE A 396 11.20 33.05 9.38
CA PHE A 396 10.61 32.48 8.17
C PHE A 396 9.40 33.29 7.67
N PHE A 397 8.52 33.78 8.56
CA PHE A 397 7.37 34.60 8.19
C PHE A 397 7.76 35.98 7.66
N HIS A 398 8.81 36.60 8.23
CA HIS A 398 9.37 37.83 7.70
C HIS A 398 9.95 37.62 6.30
N GLU A 399 10.74 36.56 6.09
CA GLU A 399 11.36 36.24 4.80
C GLU A 399 10.33 35.87 3.73
N SER A 400 9.27 35.15 4.11
CA SER A 400 8.19 34.73 3.22
C SER A 400 7.25 35.88 2.82
N GLY A 401 7.45 37.09 3.35
CA GLY A 401 6.57 38.23 3.10
C GLY A 401 5.16 38.06 3.69
N LEU A 402 4.97 37.11 4.61
CA LEU A 402 3.69 36.88 5.28
C LEU A 402 3.23 38.09 6.10
N GLY A 403 4.10 39.05 6.43
CA GLY A 403 3.66 40.32 7.05
C GLY A 403 3.01 41.31 6.07
N GLN A 404 3.18 41.11 4.76
CA GLN A 404 2.77 42.05 3.71
C GLN A 404 1.65 41.53 2.81
N LEU A 405 1.21 40.29 3.01
CA LEU A 405 0.14 39.68 2.22
C LEU A 405 -1.23 40.28 2.60
N PRO A 406 -2.12 40.52 1.63
CA PRO A 406 -3.44 41.10 1.88
C PRO A 406 -4.36 40.04 2.50
N PHE A 407 -4.17 39.73 3.78
CA PHE A 407 -5.09 38.87 4.48
C PHE A 407 -6.40 39.58 4.77
N GLY A 408 -7.47 38.80 4.96
CA GLY A 408 -8.65 39.32 5.67
C GLY A 408 -8.24 39.83 7.06
N THR A 409 -8.92 40.87 7.56
CA THR A 409 -8.61 41.55 8.83
C THR A 409 -8.37 40.60 10.00
N THR A 410 -9.11 39.50 10.08
CA THR A 410 -8.96 38.47 11.14
C THR A 410 -7.64 37.70 11.06
N VAL A 411 -7.22 37.28 9.87
CA VAL A 411 -5.97 36.52 9.70
C VAL A 411 -4.77 37.42 9.95
N HIS A 412 -4.83 38.68 9.49
CA HIS A 412 -3.78 39.65 9.80
C HIS A 412 -3.65 39.88 11.31
N GLN A 413 -4.77 40.01 12.05
CA GLN A 413 -4.74 40.19 13.50
C GLN A 413 -4.11 38.99 14.23
N GLU A 414 -4.48 37.76 13.87
CA GLU A 414 -3.92 36.55 14.50
C GLU A 414 -2.44 36.32 14.15
N VAL A 415 -2.03 36.58 12.90
CA VAL A 415 -0.62 36.54 12.50
C VAL A 415 0.17 37.63 13.23
N SER A 416 -0.37 38.85 13.36
CA SER A 416 0.28 39.92 14.14
C SER A 416 0.35 39.58 15.63
N LYS A 417 -0.69 38.96 16.21
CA LYS A 417 -0.65 38.45 17.60
C LYS A 417 0.46 37.42 17.76
N PHE A 418 0.55 36.46 16.85
CA PHE A 418 1.63 35.45 16.83
C PHE A 418 3.01 36.12 16.81
N VAL A 419 3.28 37.01 15.85
CA VAL A 419 4.57 37.72 15.75
C VAL A 419 4.86 38.48 17.06
N SER A 420 3.86 39.19 17.60
CA SER A 420 4.02 39.95 18.85
C SER A 420 4.25 39.09 20.10
N ALA A 421 3.74 37.86 20.12
CA ALA A 421 3.95 36.92 21.22
C ALA A 421 5.41 36.43 21.26
N PHE A 422 6.05 36.35 20.09
CA PHE A 422 7.46 35.98 19.97
C PHE A 422 8.43 37.15 20.14
N GLU A 423 8.08 38.35 19.71
CA GLU A 423 8.91 39.55 19.97
C GLU A 423 9.05 39.84 21.48
N LYS A 424 8.15 39.30 22.31
CA LYS A 424 8.17 39.43 23.77
C LYS A 424 8.92 38.29 24.50
N LEU A 425 9.40 37.26 23.79
CA LEU A 425 10.07 36.06 24.30
C LEU A 425 11.54 36.00 23.91
#